data_AF-A0A6A5GXX4-F1
#
_entry.id   AF-A0A6A5GXX4-F1
#
_cell.length_a   1.000
_cell.length_b   1.000
_cell.length_c   1.000
_cell.angle_alpha   90.00
_cell.angle_beta   90.00
_cell.angle_gamma   90.00
#
_symmetry.space_group_name_H-M   'P 1'
#
loop_
_entity.id
_entity.type
_entity.pdbx_description
1 polymer ?
#
loop_
_entity_poly.entity_id
_entity_poly.type
_entity_poly.pdbx_seq_one_letter_code
_entity_poly.pdbx_strand_id
1 'polypeptide(L)'
;MVSSAKWYTTMANVRFDTKQEEEIEYHTDYKNLNASLRTHAPDPSLGYGNNTTGSNLYAVLKKFLNNGKVSLCGALVFIAVKRYPDESDVSDIITQLRANHVFVYIVVDSIPSGGSNSATLYEMSFKTNGYCLFASYWNLVEGFQFMTFVLGKYQFVAQNFWVSGSGRIELPAFNTPTPVDWVEQLAITVQNHTLDNSFVSMNYTVESTDGSYIHQFPSNQSYPLFGTAESNFLYLNGSLSYKWTIDYHYNTDEPQIIECRMYSYYYHDFLPLPDFK
;
A
#
# COMPACT_ATOMS: atom_id res chain seq x y z
N MET A 1 -10.54 8.80 9.94
CA MET A 1 -11.93 8.30 9.87
C MET A 1 -12.09 7.60 8.54
N VAL A 2 -12.51 6.34 8.53
CA VAL A 2 -12.54 5.53 7.30
C VAL A 2 -13.88 5.73 6.56
N SER A 3 -14.13 6.92 6.03
CA SER A 3 -15.44 7.31 5.46
C SER A 3 -15.82 6.50 4.21
N SER A 4 -14.84 6.04 3.44
CA SER A 4 -15.05 5.17 2.26
C SER A 4 -15.34 3.71 2.62
N ALA A 5 -15.24 3.31 3.89
CA ALA A 5 -15.59 1.94 4.31
C ALA A 5 -17.08 1.62 4.10
N LYS A 6 -17.94 2.63 3.95
CA LYS A 6 -19.38 2.48 3.64
C LYS A 6 -19.68 1.73 2.33
N TRP A 7 -18.69 1.58 1.44
CA TRP A 7 -18.83 0.87 0.18
C TRP A 7 -18.63 -0.66 0.31
N TYR A 8 -18.31 -1.15 1.51
CA TYR A 8 -18.06 -2.56 1.78
C TYR A 8 -19.20 -3.19 2.57
N THR A 9 -19.61 -4.40 2.18
CA THR A 9 -20.63 -5.19 2.89
C THR A 9 -20.18 -5.59 4.29
N THR A 10 -18.88 -5.88 4.44
CA THR A 10 -18.28 -6.25 5.72
C THR A 10 -16.93 -5.58 5.88
N MET A 11 -16.66 -5.12 7.09
CA MET A 11 -15.38 -4.55 7.51
C MET A 11 -14.89 -5.30 8.74
N ALA A 12 -13.60 -5.22 9.04
CA ALA A 12 -13.05 -5.82 10.25
C ALA A 12 -11.86 -5.02 10.79
N ASN A 13 -11.58 -5.17 12.08
CA ASN A 13 -10.36 -4.67 12.70
C ASN A 13 -9.89 -5.60 13.83
N VAL A 14 -8.60 -5.51 14.13
CA VAL A 14 -7.94 -6.23 15.21
C VAL A 14 -6.65 -5.50 15.58
N ARG A 15 -6.31 -5.41 16.87
CA ARG A 15 -4.95 -5.07 17.27
C ARG A 15 -4.12 -6.33 17.36
N PHE A 16 -2.85 -6.19 17.03
CA PHE A 16 -1.88 -7.28 17.10
C PHE A 16 -0.65 -6.81 17.89
N ASP A 17 0.32 -7.69 18.09
CA ASP A 17 1.50 -7.47 18.95
C ASP A 17 1.17 -7.26 20.44
N THR A 18 0.07 -7.85 20.90
CA THR A 18 -0.39 -7.85 22.30
C THR A 18 0.00 -9.15 23.01
N LYS A 19 0.21 -9.10 24.34
CA LYS A 19 0.51 -10.30 25.15
C LYS A 19 -0.61 -11.34 25.10
N GLN A 20 -1.85 -10.87 25.09
CA GLN A 20 -3.03 -11.68 24.86
C GLN A 20 -3.57 -11.34 23.48
N GLU A 21 -3.63 -12.34 22.60
CA GLU A 21 -4.14 -12.14 21.25
C GLU A 21 -5.59 -11.70 21.28
N GLU A 22 -5.91 -10.69 20.49
CA GLU A 22 -7.28 -10.22 20.28
C GLU A 22 -7.93 -11.00 19.13
N GLU A 23 -9.25 -11.09 19.16
CA GLU A 23 -10.05 -11.67 18.09
C GLU A 23 -10.34 -10.63 17.01
N ILE A 24 -10.51 -11.09 15.76
CA ILE A 24 -10.92 -10.21 14.67
C ILE A 24 -12.39 -9.84 14.85
N GLU A 25 -12.66 -8.55 15.04
CA GLU A 25 -14.02 -8.01 15.12
C GLU A 25 -14.53 -7.69 13.73
N TYR A 26 -15.74 -8.16 13.41
CA TYR A 26 -16.40 -7.95 12.11
C TYR A 26 -17.58 -7.00 12.27
N HIS A 27 -17.72 -6.07 11.33
CA HIS A 27 -18.70 -4.98 11.35
C HIS A 27 -19.41 -4.88 10.01
N THR A 28 -20.71 -4.61 10.03
CA THR A 28 -21.53 -4.40 8.82
C THR A 28 -21.81 -2.92 8.52
N ASP A 29 -21.43 -2.01 9.43
CA ASP A 29 -21.52 -0.57 9.21
C ASP A 29 -20.26 0.17 9.66
N TYR A 30 -19.96 1.25 8.93
CA TYR A 30 -18.74 2.04 9.15
C TYR A 30 -18.72 2.79 10.49
N LYS A 31 -19.87 3.03 11.15
CA LYS A 31 -19.90 3.73 12.44
C LYS A 31 -19.43 2.80 13.55
N ASN A 32 -19.89 1.54 13.55
CA ASN A 32 -19.42 0.52 14.47
C ASN A 32 -17.93 0.21 14.28
N LEU A 33 -17.46 0.12 13.02
CA LEU A 33 -16.02 0.03 12.75
C LEU A 33 -15.25 1.22 13.37
N ASN A 34 -15.69 2.47 13.13
CA ASN A 34 -15.01 3.63 13.69
C ASN A 34 -15.07 3.67 15.23
N ALA A 35 -16.15 3.17 15.83
CA ALA A 35 -16.24 3.04 17.29
C ALA A 35 -15.22 2.02 17.81
N SER A 36 -15.16 0.84 17.19
CA SER A 36 -14.17 -0.20 17.56
C SER A 36 -12.73 0.29 17.37
N LEU A 37 -12.41 0.96 16.25
CA LEU A 37 -11.07 1.53 16.04
C LEU A 37 -10.67 2.55 17.12
N ARG A 38 -11.63 3.32 17.67
CA ARG A 38 -11.37 4.28 18.75
C ARG A 38 -11.14 3.60 20.10
N THR A 39 -11.87 2.53 20.39
CA THR A 39 -11.68 1.76 21.63
C THR A 39 -10.41 0.90 21.57
N HIS A 40 -9.98 0.53 20.37
CA HIS A 40 -8.77 -0.22 20.08
C HIS A 40 -7.62 0.69 19.60
N ALA A 41 -7.48 1.88 20.19
CA ALA A 41 -6.30 2.70 19.97
C ALA A 41 -5.02 1.97 20.47
N PRO A 42 -3.82 2.32 19.95
CA PRO A 42 -2.57 1.76 20.46
C PRO A 42 -2.40 1.98 21.97
N ASP A 43 -2.16 0.90 22.70
CA ASP A 43 -1.88 0.91 24.14
C ASP A 43 -0.58 0.13 24.42
N PRO A 44 0.53 0.81 24.74
CA PRO A 44 1.81 0.17 25.00
C PRO A 44 1.78 -0.84 26.16
N SER A 45 0.84 -0.73 27.11
CA SER A 45 0.75 -1.64 28.26
C SER A 45 0.29 -3.05 27.88
N LEU A 46 -0.40 -3.19 26.75
CA LEU A 46 -0.88 -4.46 26.19
C LEU A 46 0.20 -5.21 25.42
N GLY A 47 1.24 -4.51 24.95
CA GLY A 47 2.32 -5.09 24.13
C GLY A 47 3.28 -5.98 24.92
N TYR A 48 4.18 -6.68 24.23
CA TYR A 48 5.08 -7.68 24.84
C TYR A 48 6.00 -7.16 25.96
N GLY A 49 6.24 -5.84 26.03
CA GLY A 49 7.10 -5.23 27.05
C GLY A 49 8.60 -5.42 26.80
N ASN A 50 8.99 -5.85 25.60
CA ASN A 50 10.38 -5.97 25.16
C ASN A 50 10.53 -5.48 23.71
N ASN A 51 11.78 -5.36 23.25
CA ASN A 51 12.15 -4.99 21.88
C ASN A 51 12.77 -6.14 21.07
N THR A 52 12.66 -7.38 21.53
CA THR A 52 13.27 -8.55 20.88
C THR A 52 12.26 -9.47 20.23
N THR A 53 11.06 -9.60 20.79
CA THR A 53 9.98 -10.41 20.21
C THR A 53 9.52 -9.80 18.89
N GLY A 54 9.44 -10.59 17.82
CA GLY A 54 8.85 -10.18 16.55
C GLY A 54 7.33 -10.01 16.59
N SER A 55 6.78 -9.48 15.51
CA SER A 55 5.34 -9.27 15.36
C SER A 55 4.60 -10.58 15.13
N ASN A 56 3.38 -10.71 15.69
CA ASN A 56 2.49 -11.84 15.39
C ASN A 56 1.54 -11.58 14.20
N LEU A 57 1.82 -10.56 13.37
CA LEU A 57 1.02 -10.20 12.19
C LEU A 57 0.63 -11.39 11.33
N TYR A 58 1.56 -12.30 11.07
CA TYR A 58 1.32 -13.45 10.20
C TYR A 58 0.39 -14.50 10.80
N ALA A 59 0.35 -14.62 12.13
CA ALA A 59 -0.67 -15.41 12.81
C ALA A 59 -2.06 -14.78 12.65
N VAL A 60 -2.15 -13.44 12.74
CA VAL A 60 -3.40 -12.71 12.53
C VAL A 60 -3.91 -12.84 11.09
N LEU A 61 -3.03 -12.75 10.09
CA LEU A 61 -3.42 -12.97 8.70
C LEU A 61 -3.87 -14.40 8.44
N LYS A 62 -3.26 -15.41 9.07
CA LYS A 62 -3.75 -16.79 9.02
C LYS A 62 -5.14 -16.93 9.65
N LYS A 63 -5.42 -16.24 10.77
CA LYS A 63 -6.78 -16.20 11.35
C LYS A 63 -7.78 -15.55 10.41
N PHE A 64 -7.40 -14.46 9.74
CA PHE A 64 -8.23 -13.80 8.74
C PHE A 64 -8.52 -14.71 7.55
N LEU A 65 -7.52 -15.38 6.98
CA LEU A 65 -7.70 -16.33 5.87
C LEU A 65 -8.61 -17.51 6.25
N ASN A 66 -8.57 -17.94 7.52
CA ASN A 66 -9.36 -19.05 8.03
C ASN A 66 -10.63 -18.62 8.78
N ASN A 67 -11.14 -17.42 8.54
CA ASN A 67 -12.21 -16.86 9.36
C ASN A 67 -13.55 -17.60 9.27
N GLY A 68 -13.88 -18.20 8.12
CA GLY A 68 -15.13 -18.94 7.88
C GLY A 68 -16.43 -18.12 8.01
N LYS A 69 -16.33 -16.81 8.21
CA LYS A 69 -17.43 -15.86 8.48
C LYS A 69 -17.79 -15.02 7.26
N VAL A 70 -16.81 -14.64 6.43
CA VAL A 70 -16.98 -13.72 5.30
C VAL A 70 -16.21 -14.19 4.06
N SER A 71 -16.68 -13.76 2.88
CA SER A 71 -15.93 -13.92 1.63
C SER A 71 -14.65 -13.09 1.66
N LEU A 72 -13.56 -13.69 1.17
CA LEU A 72 -12.25 -13.05 1.10
C LEU A 72 -11.94 -12.45 -0.27
N CYS A 73 -12.67 -12.88 -1.32
CA CYS A 73 -12.34 -12.51 -2.70
C CYS A 73 -12.36 -11.00 -2.89
N GLY A 74 -11.23 -10.40 -3.27
CA GLY A 74 -11.11 -8.96 -3.49
C GLY A 74 -11.02 -8.11 -2.23
N ALA A 75 -10.78 -8.72 -1.06
CA ALA A 75 -10.65 -7.97 0.18
C ALA A 75 -9.40 -7.06 0.16
N LEU A 76 -9.52 -5.87 0.76
CA LEU A 76 -8.39 -4.98 0.98
C LEU A 76 -7.99 -5.02 2.46
N VAL A 77 -6.71 -5.31 2.72
CA VAL A 77 -6.15 -5.39 4.06
C VAL A 77 -5.17 -4.25 4.27
N PHE A 78 -5.42 -3.40 5.27
CA PHE A 78 -4.56 -2.27 5.62
C PHE A 78 -3.91 -2.53 6.97
N ILE A 79 -2.58 -2.49 7.02
CA ILE A 79 -1.80 -2.80 8.22
C ILE A 79 -0.94 -1.60 8.56
N ALA A 80 -1.02 -1.14 9.80
CA ALA A 80 -0.05 -0.24 10.39
C ALA A 80 0.82 -1.02 11.38
N VAL A 81 2.10 -1.13 11.08
CA VAL A 81 3.03 -2.00 11.82
C VAL A 81 4.23 -1.20 12.32
N LYS A 82 4.59 -1.43 13.59
CA LYS A 82 5.79 -0.87 14.22
C LYS A 82 6.71 -1.95 14.78
N ARG A 83 6.27 -3.18 14.97
CA ARG A 83 7.14 -4.32 15.34
C ARG A 83 7.35 -5.14 14.09
N TYR A 84 8.59 -5.46 13.74
CA TYR A 84 8.85 -6.27 12.56
C TYR A 84 8.60 -7.75 12.90
N PRO A 85 8.11 -8.55 11.95
CA PRO A 85 8.14 -10.01 12.07
C PRO A 85 9.56 -10.54 12.26
N ASP A 86 9.68 -11.77 12.74
CA ASP A 86 10.95 -12.51 12.74
C ASP A 86 10.96 -13.61 11.67
N GLU A 87 9.79 -13.97 11.17
CA GLU A 87 9.59 -14.97 10.12
C GLU A 87 10.24 -14.53 8.81
N SER A 88 10.95 -15.46 8.17
CA SER A 88 11.57 -15.27 6.86
C SER A 88 10.77 -15.87 5.71
N ASP A 89 9.92 -16.87 5.98
CA ASP A 89 9.08 -17.52 4.96
C ASP A 89 7.61 -17.19 5.20
N VAL A 90 7.04 -16.44 4.26
CA VAL A 90 5.63 -16.03 4.23
C VAL A 90 4.92 -16.52 2.97
N SER A 91 5.54 -17.43 2.21
CA SER A 91 5.10 -17.88 0.89
C SER A 91 3.71 -18.52 0.91
N ASP A 92 3.40 -19.33 1.93
CA ASP A 92 2.08 -19.95 2.13
C ASP A 92 0.97 -18.89 2.31
N ILE A 93 1.23 -17.88 3.15
CA ILE A 93 0.28 -16.80 3.41
C ILE A 93 0.04 -15.99 2.13
N ILE A 94 1.12 -15.63 1.42
CA ILE A 94 1.04 -14.91 0.15
C ILE A 94 0.25 -15.73 -0.87
N THR A 95 0.48 -17.05 -0.96
CA THR A 95 -0.24 -17.93 -1.88
C THR A 95 -1.74 -17.91 -1.61
N GLN A 96 -2.15 -18.00 -0.35
CA GLN A 96 -3.56 -17.97 0.05
C GLN A 96 -4.21 -16.60 -0.18
N LEU A 97 -3.50 -15.50 0.12
CA LEU A 97 -3.96 -14.13 -0.18
C LEU A 97 -4.21 -13.95 -1.68
N ARG A 98 -3.25 -14.37 -2.51
CA ARG A 98 -3.34 -14.31 -3.97
C ARG A 98 -4.47 -15.15 -4.54
N ALA A 99 -4.67 -16.37 -4.02
CA ALA A 99 -5.77 -17.24 -4.44
C ALA A 99 -7.15 -16.63 -4.18
N ASN A 100 -7.23 -15.68 -3.24
CA ASN A 100 -8.43 -14.93 -2.90
C ASN A 100 -8.38 -13.47 -3.42
N HIS A 101 -7.46 -13.10 -4.31
CA HIS A 101 -7.32 -11.70 -4.77
C HIS A 101 -7.33 -10.68 -3.63
N VAL A 102 -6.72 -11.01 -2.49
CA VAL A 102 -6.60 -10.10 -1.35
C VAL A 102 -5.41 -9.19 -1.59
N PHE A 103 -5.61 -7.88 -1.53
CA PHE A 103 -4.57 -6.87 -1.69
C PHE A 103 -4.14 -6.37 -0.31
N VAL A 104 -2.83 -6.44 -0.03
CA VAL A 104 -2.28 -6.07 1.28
C VAL A 104 -1.49 -4.78 1.17
N TYR A 105 -1.90 -3.78 1.95
CA TYR A 105 -1.26 -2.47 2.03
C TYR A 105 -0.67 -2.28 3.41
N ILE A 106 0.63 -2.00 3.48
CA ILE A 106 1.34 -1.95 4.76
C ILE A 106 2.08 -0.62 4.90
N VAL A 107 1.81 0.07 6.01
CA VAL A 107 2.63 1.18 6.48
C VAL A 107 3.53 0.68 7.60
N VAL A 108 4.83 0.82 7.41
CA VAL A 108 5.88 0.31 8.30
C VAL A 108 6.57 1.50 8.96
N ASP A 109 6.56 1.53 10.29
CA ASP A 109 7.38 2.50 11.02
C ASP A 109 8.84 2.12 10.88
N SER A 110 9.64 3.01 10.26
CA SER A 110 11.07 2.83 10.04
C SER A 110 11.87 2.69 11.34
N ILE A 111 11.27 3.02 12.50
CA ILE A 111 11.84 2.84 13.83
C ILE A 111 11.09 1.67 14.52
N PRO A 112 11.61 0.43 14.41
CA PRO A 112 10.91 -0.72 14.96
C PRO A 112 10.88 -0.70 16.48
N SER A 113 9.74 -1.12 17.04
CA SER A 113 9.57 -1.39 18.48
C SER A 113 10.07 -2.77 18.91
N GLY A 114 10.44 -3.62 17.94
CA GLY A 114 11.06 -4.92 18.13
C GLY A 114 10.98 -5.78 16.87
N GLY A 115 11.50 -7.00 16.96
CA GLY A 115 11.70 -7.87 15.80
C GLY A 115 12.77 -7.34 14.85
N SER A 116 13.01 -8.06 13.75
CA SER A 116 14.18 -7.79 12.92
C SER A 116 13.95 -7.82 11.40
N ASN A 117 12.91 -8.51 10.92
CA ASN A 117 12.72 -8.74 9.50
C ASN A 117 11.60 -7.89 8.92
N SER A 118 11.96 -6.74 8.33
CA SER A 118 11.01 -5.91 7.58
C SER A 118 10.80 -6.34 6.13
N ALA A 119 11.69 -7.17 5.57
CA ALA A 119 11.66 -7.52 4.15
C ALA A 119 10.38 -8.27 3.77
N THR A 120 9.89 -9.14 4.66
CA THR A 120 8.67 -9.93 4.45
C THR A 120 7.40 -9.08 4.48
N LEU A 121 7.42 -7.88 5.09
CA LEU A 121 6.31 -6.91 5.03
C LEU A 121 6.19 -6.32 3.61
N TYR A 122 7.33 -5.92 3.03
CA TYR A 122 7.36 -5.45 1.65
C TYR A 122 6.95 -6.56 0.68
N GLU A 123 7.55 -7.75 0.82
CA GLU A 123 7.27 -8.90 -0.06
C GLU A 123 5.78 -9.23 -0.09
N MET A 124 5.12 -9.23 1.06
CA MET A 124 3.70 -9.51 1.17
C MET A 124 2.84 -8.50 0.40
N SER A 125 3.13 -7.21 0.55
CA SER A 125 2.39 -6.15 -0.15
C SER A 125 2.63 -6.21 -1.66
N PHE A 126 3.91 -6.34 -2.03
CA PHE A 126 4.35 -6.45 -3.42
C PHE A 126 3.68 -7.64 -4.13
N LYS A 127 3.77 -8.85 -3.58
CA LYS A 127 3.23 -10.08 -4.20
C LYS A 127 1.70 -10.14 -4.21
N THR A 128 1.01 -9.20 -3.57
CA THR A 128 -0.46 -9.12 -3.55
C THR A 128 -1.02 -7.91 -4.31
N ASN A 129 -0.21 -7.24 -5.15
CA ASN A 129 -0.58 -6.01 -5.86
C ASN A 129 -0.97 -4.83 -4.96
N GLY A 130 -0.70 -4.92 -3.65
CA GLY A 130 -0.73 -3.75 -2.79
C GLY A 130 0.55 -2.91 -2.96
N TYR A 131 0.92 -2.21 -1.90
CA TYR A 131 2.22 -1.56 -1.79
C TYR A 131 2.59 -1.35 -0.32
N CYS A 132 3.89 -1.24 -0.06
CA CYS A 132 4.45 -1.05 1.28
C CYS A 132 5.15 0.31 1.38
N LEU A 133 4.82 1.08 2.41
CA LEU A 133 5.43 2.38 2.70
C LEU A 133 6.25 2.29 3.99
N PHE A 134 7.51 2.69 3.93
CA PHE A 134 8.37 2.87 5.10
C PHE A 134 8.47 4.35 5.42
N ALA A 135 8.08 4.73 6.64
CA ALA A 135 8.15 6.11 7.10
C ALA A 135 8.22 6.16 8.63
N SER A 136 8.43 7.35 9.20
CA SER A 136 8.29 7.56 10.64
C SER A 136 7.58 8.88 10.93
N TYR A 137 7.06 9.01 12.15
CA TYR A 137 6.43 10.23 12.65
C TYR A 137 5.29 10.72 11.75
N TRP A 138 5.32 12.00 11.35
CA TRP A 138 4.31 12.64 10.53
C TRP A 138 4.12 11.96 9.17
N ASN A 139 5.23 11.54 8.53
CA ASN A 139 5.17 10.87 7.23
C ASN A 139 4.45 9.53 7.30
N LEU A 140 4.56 8.82 8.43
CA LEU A 140 3.84 7.56 8.66
C LEU A 140 2.32 7.80 8.70
N VAL A 141 1.89 8.85 9.43
CA VAL A 141 0.47 9.20 9.60
C VAL A 141 -0.14 9.62 8.27
N GLU A 142 0.52 10.54 7.56
CA GLU A 142 0.05 11.03 6.26
C GLU A 142 0.08 9.91 5.21
N GLY A 143 1.19 9.17 5.11
CA GLY A 143 1.32 8.05 4.19
C GLY A 143 0.22 7.00 4.37
N PHE A 144 -0.11 6.65 5.62
CA PHE A 144 -1.20 5.72 5.91
C PHE A 144 -2.57 6.31 5.55
N GLN A 145 -2.80 7.59 5.84
CA GLN A 145 -4.04 8.26 5.46
C GLN A 145 -4.25 8.19 3.93
N PHE A 146 -3.23 8.53 3.14
CA PHE A 146 -3.30 8.44 1.68
C PHE A 146 -3.53 7.02 1.18
N MET A 147 -2.87 6.04 1.80
CA MET A 147 -3.07 4.62 1.49
C MET A 147 -4.51 4.19 1.68
N THR A 148 -5.19 4.63 2.75
CA THR A 148 -6.61 4.30 2.95
C THR A 148 -7.56 4.92 1.92
N PHE A 149 -7.14 5.91 1.12
CA PHE A 149 -7.98 6.46 0.05
C PHE A 149 -8.19 5.51 -1.13
N VAL A 150 -7.46 4.39 -1.18
CA VAL A 150 -7.70 3.28 -2.12
C VAL A 150 -9.05 2.60 -1.84
N LEU A 151 -9.62 2.75 -0.65
CA LEU A 151 -10.91 2.16 -0.30
C LEU A 151 -12.02 2.61 -1.26
N GLY A 152 -12.71 1.63 -1.85
CA GLY A 152 -13.79 1.85 -2.80
C GLY A 152 -13.32 2.13 -4.23
N LYS A 153 -12.06 1.82 -4.54
CA LYS A 153 -11.47 1.97 -5.87
C LYS A 153 -10.90 0.64 -6.38
N TYR A 154 -10.80 0.52 -7.69
CA TYR A 154 -10.26 -0.61 -8.44
C TYR A 154 -8.93 -0.20 -9.05
N GLN A 155 -7.93 -1.08 -8.98
CA GLN A 155 -6.58 -0.80 -9.44
C GLN A 155 -6.41 -1.08 -10.94
N PHE A 156 -6.25 -0.07 -11.80
CA PHE A 156 -6.15 -0.25 -13.26
C PHE A 156 -4.73 -0.11 -13.81
N VAL A 157 -3.77 0.33 -12.98
CA VAL A 157 -2.33 0.23 -13.27
C VAL A 157 -1.63 -0.46 -12.10
N ALA A 158 -0.83 -1.48 -12.41
CA ALA A 158 0.09 -2.13 -11.47
C ALA A 158 1.36 -2.54 -12.24
N GLN A 159 2.43 -1.75 -12.08
CA GLN A 159 3.71 -1.97 -12.76
C GLN A 159 4.87 -1.91 -11.77
N ASN A 160 5.91 -2.69 -12.05
CA ASN A 160 7.05 -2.88 -11.16
C ASN A 160 8.34 -2.80 -11.97
N PHE A 161 9.25 -1.90 -11.58
CA PHE A 161 10.45 -1.58 -12.36
C PHE A 161 11.72 -1.76 -11.54
N TRP A 162 12.58 -2.67 -12.00
CA TRP A 162 13.86 -2.94 -11.35
C TRP A 162 14.88 -1.95 -11.89
N VAL A 163 15.43 -1.14 -11.00
CA VAL A 163 16.25 0.01 -11.37
C VAL A 163 17.53 0.05 -10.55
N SER A 164 18.54 0.76 -11.05
CA SER A 164 19.80 1.02 -10.35
C SER A 164 20.37 2.35 -10.83
N GLY A 165 21.14 3.04 -9.98
CA GLY A 165 21.76 4.31 -10.33
C GLY A 165 20.74 5.37 -10.75
N SER A 166 20.96 6.00 -11.91
CA SER A 166 20.02 6.99 -12.47
C SER A 166 19.41 6.52 -13.78
N GLY A 167 18.17 6.90 -14.04
CA GLY A 167 17.52 6.57 -15.29
C GLY A 167 16.12 7.13 -15.44
N ARG A 168 15.46 6.67 -16.50
CA ARG A 168 14.08 7.01 -16.85
C ARG A 168 13.28 5.75 -17.07
N ILE A 169 12.10 5.67 -16.46
CA ILE A 169 11.07 4.69 -16.74
C ILE A 169 10.02 5.34 -17.64
N GLU A 170 9.58 4.61 -18.67
CA GLU A 170 8.42 4.97 -19.48
C GLU A 170 7.40 3.84 -19.38
N LEU A 171 6.26 4.11 -18.75
CA LEU A 171 5.18 3.14 -18.70
C LEU A 171 4.50 3.01 -20.07
N PRO A 172 3.98 1.83 -20.42
CA PRO A 172 3.08 1.70 -21.56
C PRO A 172 1.94 2.71 -21.47
N ALA A 173 1.52 3.24 -22.62
CA ALA A 173 0.38 4.14 -22.66
C ALA A 173 -0.86 3.45 -22.10
N PHE A 174 -1.64 4.17 -21.30
CA PHE A 174 -2.83 3.65 -20.65
C PHE A 174 -4.01 4.59 -20.83
N ASN A 175 -5.20 4.03 -20.69
CA ASN A 175 -6.46 4.77 -20.66
C ASN A 175 -7.05 4.60 -19.26
N THR A 176 -7.64 5.65 -18.72
CA THR A 176 -8.41 5.49 -17.48
C THR A 176 -9.73 4.76 -17.78
N PRO A 177 -10.21 3.88 -16.88
CA PRO A 177 -11.56 3.30 -16.96
C PRO A 177 -12.69 4.34 -16.84
N THR A 178 -12.39 5.57 -16.42
CA THR A 178 -13.36 6.64 -16.20
C THR A 178 -13.92 7.22 -17.51
N PRO A 179 -15.25 7.33 -17.71
CA PRO A 179 -15.83 7.90 -18.93
C PRO A 179 -15.70 9.42 -19.09
N VAL A 180 -15.59 10.21 -18.01
CA VAL A 180 -15.46 11.69 -18.04
C VAL A 180 -14.61 12.17 -16.86
N ASP A 181 -13.67 13.10 -17.10
CA ASP A 181 -12.80 13.82 -16.13
C ASP A 181 -13.06 13.52 -14.65
N TRP A 182 -12.50 12.41 -14.15
CA TRP A 182 -12.65 12.00 -12.75
C TRP A 182 -11.32 11.86 -12.06
N VAL A 183 -11.40 11.83 -10.73
CA VAL A 183 -10.22 11.74 -9.86
C VAL A 183 -9.74 10.30 -9.80
N GLU A 184 -8.58 10.06 -10.40
CA GLU A 184 -7.78 8.86 -10.24
C GLU A 184 -6.78 9.07 -9.10
N GLN A 185 -6.54 8.02 -8.31
CA GLN A 185 -5.47 8.05 -7.31
C GLN A 185 -4.26 7.30 -7.84
N LEU A 186 -3.08 7.89 -7.73
CA LEU A 186 -1.82 7.20 -7.99
C LEU A 186 -1.06 6.95 -6.68
N ALA A 187 -0.24 5.90 -6.68
CA ALA A 187 0.77 5.67 -5.67
C ALA A 187 2.07 5.18 -6.33
N ILE A 188 3.21 5.73 -5.90
CA ILE A 188 4.55 5.27 -6.29
C ILE A 188 5.30 4.88 -5.03
N THR A 189 5.92 3.70 -4.99
CA THR A 189 6.97 3.38 -4.00
C THR A 189 8.34 3.44 -4.68
N VAL A 190 9.36 3.89 -3.95
CA VAL A 190 10.71 4.08 -4.51
C VAL A 190 11.73 3.06 -4.04
N GLN A 191 11.43 2.26 -3.02
CA GLN A 191 12.32 1.19 -2.53
C GLN A 191 11.60 0.28 -1.54
N ASN A 192 12.20 -0.89 -1.29
CA ASN A 192 11.65 -1.97 -0.49
C ASN A 192 12.10 -1.99 0.99
N HIS A 193 12.81 -0.96 1.43
CA HIS A 193 13.30 -0.80 2.80
C HIS A 193 13.18 0.66 3.24
N THR A 194 13.40 0.94 4.52
CA THR A 194 13.48 2.31 5.05
C THR A 194 14.31 3.23 4.14
N LEU A 195 13.76 4.41 3.86
CA LEU A 195 14.46 5.45 3.09
C LEU A 195 15.83 5.73 3.72
N ASP A 196 16.87 5.64 2.92
CA ASP A 196 18.25 5.85 3.34
C ASP A 196 18.94 6.79 2.35
N ASN A 197 20.25 6.94 2.50
CA ASN A 197 21.01 7.84 1.63
C ASN A 197 21.16 7.32 0.21
N SER A 198 20.68 6.11 -0.12
CA SER A 198 20.75 5.59 -1.49
C SER A 198 19.84 6.35 -2.44
N PHE A 199 18.63 6.69 -2.00
CA PHE A 199 17.68 7.49 -2.77
C PHE A 199 18.06 8.96 -2.77
N VAL A 200 18.20 9.53 -3.97
CA VAL A 200 18.52 10.95 -4.15
C VAL A 200 17.28 11.73 -4.58
N SER A 201 16.62 11.28 -5.64
CA SER A 201 15.42 11.95 -6.14
C SER A 201 14.57 11.07 -7.05
N MET A 202 13.30 11.46 -7.14
CA MET A 202 12.35 10.99 -8.12
C MET A 202 11.53 12.19 -8.59
N ASN A 203 11.33 12.30 -9.90
CA ASN A 203 10.31 13.16 -10.49
C ASN A 203 9.50 12.34 -11.50
N TYR A 204 8.26 12.75 -11.75
CA TYR A 204 7.44 12.09 -12.74
C TYR A 204 6.55 13.06 -13.48
N THR A 205 6.18 12.68 -14.70
CA THR A 205 5.18 13.38 -15.51
C THR A 205 4.11 12.40 -15.95
N VAL A 206 2.84 12.78 -15.77
CA VAL A 206 1.70 12.12 -16.41
C VAL A 206 1.09 13.09 -17.40
N GLU A 207 1.10 12.75 -18.69
CA GLU A 207 0.63 13.63 -19.75
C GLU A 207 -0.28 12.88 -20.72
N SER A 208 -1.27 13.57 -21.29
CA SER A 208 -2.10 13.00 -22.35
C SER A 208 -1.31 12.94 -23.66
N THR A 209 -1.57 11.95 -24.50
CA THR A 209 -0.86 11.77 -25.77
C THR A 209 -1.12 12.88 -26.79
N ASP A 210 -2.21 13.66 -26.60
CA ASP A 210 -2.54 14.83 -27.42
C ASP A 210 -1.99 16.15 -26.86
N GLY A 211 -1.32 16.11 -25.69
CA GLY A 211 -0.72 17.28 -25.04
C GLY A 211 -1.71 18.22 -24.33
N SER A 212 -2.99 17.86 -24.22
CA SER A 212 -4.01 18.68 -23.55
C SER A 212 -3.93 18.66 -22.02
N TYR A 213 -3.32 17.62 -21.43
CA TYR A 213 -3.16 17.44 -20.00
C TYR A 213 -1.71 17.14 -19.64
N ILE A 214 -1.22 17.76 -18.57
CA ILE A 214 0.09 17.45 -17.97
C ILE A 214 0.02 17.62 -16.45
N HIS A 215 0.55 16.64 -15.73
CA HIS A 215 0.78 16.68 -14.29
C HIS A 215 2.23 16.33 -14.00
N GLN A 216 2.85 17.06 -13.08
CA GLN A 216 4.26 16.89 -12.73
C GLN A 216 4.45 16.80 -11.22
N PHE A 217 5.39 15.97 -10.81
CA PHE A 217 5.92 15.90 -9.46
C PHE A 217 7.45 16.03 -9.51
N PRO A 218 8.07 16.81 -8.61
CA PRO A 218 7.42 17.68 -7.63
C PRO A 218 6.78 18.90 -8.29
N SER A 219 5.67 19.39 -7.74
CA SER A 219 5.05 20.66 -8.08
C SER A 219 4.39 21.30 -6.85
N ASN A 220 4.00 22.58 -6.94
CA ASN A 220 3.30 23.26 -5.85
C ASN A 220 1.91 22.66 -5.54
N GLN A 221 1.39 21.82 -6.43
CA GLN A 221 0.09 21.16 -6.30
C GLN A 221 0.21 19.69 -5.90
N SER A 222 1.44 19.14 -5.84
CA SER A 222 1.66 17.74 -5.48
C SER A 222 1.95 17.57 -3.99
N TYR A 223 1.46 16.46 -3.42
CA TYR A 223 1.86 16.03 -2.09
C TYR A 223 3.33 15.58 -2.09
N PRO A 224 4.05 15.73 -0.97
CA PRO A 224 5.44 15.29 -0.88
C PRO A 224 5.55 13.75 -0.87
N LEU A 225 6.76 13.27 -1.04
CA LEU A 225 7.13 11.88 -0.76
C LEU A 225 7.06 11.62 0.76
N PHE A 226 6.15 10.75 1.21
CA PHE A 226 6.00 10.38 2.61
C PHE A 226 6.83 9.13 2.93
N GLY A 227 8.11 9.32 3.26
CA GLY A 227 9.03 8.20 3.45
C GLY A 227 9.36 7.57 2.09
N THR A 228 8.96 6.32 1.85
CA THR A 228 9.24 5.64 0.57
C THR A 228 8.09 5.65 -0.43
N ALA A 229 6.93 6.25 -0.13
CA ALA A 229 5.84 6.34 -1.09
C ALA A 229 5.30 7.76 -1.29
N GLU A 230 4.96 8.07 -2.53
CA GLU A 230 4.23 9.27 -2.93
C GLU A 230 2.84 8.85 -3.39
N SER A 231 1.84 9.69 -3.12
CA SER A 231 0.48 9.47 -3.55
C SER A 231 -0.16 10.78 -3.95
N ASN A 232 -0.90 10.74 -5.05
CA ASN A 232 -1.50 11.93 -5.64
C ASN A 232 -2.86 11.65 -6.27
N PHE A 233 -3.54 12.72 -6.64
CA PHE A 233 -4.83 12.69 -7.32
C PHE A 233 -4.72 13.36 -8.69
N LEU A 234 -5.12 12.63 -9.73
CA LEU A 234 -5.10 13.10 -11.11
C LEU A 234 -6.51 13.23 -11.66
N TYR A 235 -6.77 14.26 -12.43
CA TYR A 235 -8.04 14.44 -13.14
C TYR A 235 -7.87 13.93 -14.57
N LEU A 236 -8.22 12.66 -14.80
CA LEU A 236 -8.02 11.98 -16.09
C LEU A 236 -9.35 11.75 -16.82
N ASN A 237 -9.27 11.77 -18.15
CA ASN A 237 -10.38 11.58 -19.10
C ASN A 237 -10.21 10.25 -19.84
N GLY A 238 -11.19 9.34 -19.77
CA GLY A 238 -11.06 8.03 -20.45
C GLY A 238 -11.13 8.08 -21.96
N SER A 239 -11.50 9.22 -22.56
CA SER A 239 -11.41 9.43 -24.01
C SER A 239 -9.97 9.68 -24.46
N LEU A 240 -9.05 9.95 -23.53
CA LEU A 240 -7.63 10.21 -23.79
C LEU A 240 -6.78 9.00 -23.40
N SER A 241 -5.63 8.88 -24.05
CA SER A 241 -4.54 8.01 -23.62
C SER A 241 -3.47 8.85 -22.93
N TYR A 242 -2.81 8.26 -21.94
CA TYR A 242 -1.81 8.92 -21.11
C TYR A 242 -0.48 8.20 -21.18
N LYS A 243 0.60 8.96 -21.03
CA LYS A 243 1.95 8.48 -20.79
C LYS A 243 2.33 8.83 -19.35
N TRP A 244 3.09 7.95 -18.73
CA TRP A 244 3.68 8.19 -17.41
C TRP A 244 5.18 7.92 -17.48
N THR A 245 5.96 8.98 -17.26
CA THR A 245 7.42 8.94 -17.24
C THR A 245 7.91 9.24 -15.84
N ILE A 246 8.96 8.53 -15.40
CA ILE A 246 9.57 8.70 -14.08
C ILE A 246 11.07 8.81 -14.27
N ASP A 247 11.66 9.94 -13.90
CA ASP A 247 13.12 10.06 -13.79
C ASP A 247 13.52 9.81 -12.32
N TYR A 248 14.47 8.90 -12.13
CA TYR A 248 14.94 8.50 -10.81
C TYR A 248 16.46 8.64 -10.70
N HIS A 249 16.93 8.85 -9.49
CA HIS A 249 18.35 8.91 -9.15
C HIS A 249 18.59 8.26 -7.79
N TYR A 250 19.39 7.20 -7.79
CA TYR A 250 20.04 6.61 -6.63
C TYR A 250 21.55 6.83 -6.72
N ASN A 251 22.22 7.06 -5.59
CA ASN A 251 23.67 7.26 -5.56
C ASN A 251 24.47 5.94 -5.51
N THR A 252 23.78 4.80 -5.56
CA THR A 252 24.36 3.46 -5.65
C THR A 252 23.81 2.72 -6.86
N ASP A 253 24.54 1.68 -7.27
CA ASP A 253 24.10 0.72 -8.29
C ASP A 253 23.35 -0.48 -7.67
N GLU A 254 23.05 -0.43 -6.38
CA GLU A 254 22.25 -1.49 -5.73
C GLU A 254 20.85 -1.53 -6.35
N PRO A 255 20.34 -2.71 -6.73
CA PRO A 255 19.01 -2.82 -7.32
C PRO A 255 17.92 -2.34 -6.38
N GLN A 256 17.10 -1.44 -6.89
CA GLN A 256 15.90 -0.92 -6.24
C GLN A 256 14.66 -1.29 -7.05
N ILE A 257 13.52 -1.15 -6.40
CA ILE A 257 12.22 -1.44 -6.99
C ILE A 257 11.35 -0.18 -6.91
N ILE A 258 10.91 0.29 -8.08
CA ILE A 258 9.87 1.31 -8.17
C ILE A 258 8.55 0.61 -8.51
N GLU A 259 7.56 0.71 -7.63
CA GLU A 259 6.20 0.20 -7.87
C GLU A 259 5.28 1.37 -8.25
N CYS A 260 4.53 1.22 -9.34
CA CYS A 260 3.55 2.19 -9.80
C CYS A 260 2.16 1.58 -9.71
N ARG A 261 1.24 2.29 -9.04
CA ARG A 261 -0.16 1.89 -8.89
C ARG A 261 -1.09 3.05 -9.27
N MET A 262 -2.20 2.76 -9.94
CA MET A 262 -3.30 3.72 -10.11
C MET A 262 -4.66 3.06 -9.84
N TYR A 263 -5.58 3.86 -9.30
CA TYR A 263 -6.88 3.40 -8.81
C TYR A 263 -8.00 4.32 -9.28
N SER A 264 -9.09 3.70 -9.74
CA SER A 264 -10.30 4.35 -10.23
C SER A 264 -11.53 3.94 -9.43
N TYR A 265 -12.53 4.81 -9.36
CA TYR A 265 -13.85 4.44 -8.84
C TYR A 265 -14.63 3.54 -9.80
N TYR A 266 -14.23 3.47 -11.06
CA TYR A 266 -14.89 2.67 -12.08
C TYR A 266 -14.39 1.23 -12.05
N TYR A 267 -15.35 0.31 -12.09
CA TYR A 267 -15.08 -1.11 -12.10
C TYR A 267 -14.26 -1.49 -13.34
N HIS A 268 -13.26 -2.35 -13.10
CA HIS A 268 -12.60 -3.17 -14.09
C HIS A 268 -12.11 -4.46 -13.39
N ASP A 269 -11.78 -5.48 -14.16
CA ASP A 269 -11.32 -6.76 -13.60
C ASP A 269 -9.95 -6.62 -12.92
N PHE A 270 -9.62 -7.58 -12.04
CA PHE A 270 -8.33 -7.62 -11.36
C PHE A 270 -7.17 -7.68 -12.35
N LEU A 271 -6.15 -6.86 -12.11
CA LEU A 271 -4.90 -6.96 -12.86
C LEU A 271 -4.14 -8.23 -12.51
N PRO A 272 -3.27 -8.72 -13.43
CA PRO A 272 -2.35 -9.80 -13.13
C PRO A 272 -1.53 -9.50 -11.85
N LEU A 273 -1.39 -10.51 -11.00
CA LEU A 273 -0.55 -10.44 -9.82
C LEU A 273 0.93 -10.64 -10.20
N PRO A 274 1.92 -10.08 -9.48
CA PRO A 274 3.32 -10.19 -9.84
C PRO A 274 3.81 -11.64 -9.71
N ASP A 275 4.81 -12.04 -10.47
CA ASP A 275 5.32 -13.42 -10.42
C ASP A 275 6.02 -13.75 -9.10
N PHE A 276 5.95 -15.03 -8.69
CA PHE A 276 6.89 -15.64 -7.73
C PHE A 276 8.24 -15.85 -8.42
N LYS A 277 8.94 -14.76 -8.73
CA LYS A 277 10.40 -14.84 -8.88
C LYS A 277 11.02 -14.97 -7.51
#